data_AF-A0A973MVV4-F1
#
_entry.id   AF-A0A973MVV4-F1
#
_cell.length_a   1.000
_cell.length_b   1.000
_cell.length_c   1.000
_cell.angle_alpha   90.00
_cell.angle_beta   90.00
_cell.angle_gamma   90.00
#
_symmetry.space_group_name_H-M   'P 1'
#
loop_
_entity.id
_entity.type
_entity.pdbx_description
1 polymer ?
#
loop_
_entity_poly.entity_id
_entity_poly.type
_entity_poly.pdbx_seq_one_letter_code
_entity_poly.pdbx_strand_id
1 'polypeptide(L)' 'MEAVVHRADGSTSPVKLTNFSDDGCRLESEDDFLIGERLQIAIPRMGQVKAQVRWALAGSAGAKFLAERDV' A
#
# COMPACT_ATOMS: atom_id res chain seq x y z
N MET A 1 -11.22 -4.24 0.07
CA MET A 1 -10.74 -5.11 -1.02
C MET A 1 -9.48 -5.80 -0.54
N GLU A 2 -9.43 -7.12 -0.57
CA GLU A 2 -8.22 -7.86 -0.18
C GLU A 2 -7.08 -7.59 -1.16
N ALA A 3 -5.87 -7.39 -0.65
CA ALA A 3 -4.66 -7.16 -1.43
C ALA A 3 -3.43 -7.70 -0.67
N VAL A 4 -2.30 -7.78 -1.36
CA VAL A 4 -1.01 -8.13 -0.76
C VAL A 4 -0.04 -6.99 -0.97
N VAL A 5 0.56 -6.52 0.11
CA VAL A 5 1.66 -5.54 0.06
C VAL A 5 2.98 -6.29 -0.01
N HIS A 6 3.83 -5.94 -0.97
CA HIS A 6 5.22 -6.37 -1.06
C HIS A 6 6.14 -5.23 -0.62
N ARG A 7 7.06 -5.53 0.29
CA ARG A 7 8.02 -4.58 0.86
C ARG A 7 9.40 -4.76 0.22
N ALA A 8 10.27 -3.75 0.40
CA ALA A 8 11.61 -3.74 -0.21
C ALA A 8 12.54 -4.85 0.31
N ASP A 9 12.30 -5.35 1.53
CA ASP A 9 13.04 -6.47 2.12
C ASP A 9 12.54 -7.84 1.63
N GLY A 10 11.55 -7.86 0.73
CA GLY A 10 10.94 -9.08 0.20
C GLY A 10 9.82 -9.65 1.06
N SER A 11 9.55 -9.09 2.25
CA SER A 11 8.42 -9.50 3.06
C SER A 11 7.08 -9.08 2.44
N THR A 12 6.02 -9.78 2.83
CA THR A 12 4.67 -9.51 2.34
C THR A 12 3.66 -9.43 3.48
N SER A 13 2.75 -8.47 3.38
CA SER A 13 1.66 -8.26 4.35
C SER A 13 0.31 -8.39 3.67
N PRO A 14 -0.60 -9.28 4.11
CA PRO A 14 -1.99 -9.24 3.68
C PRO A 14 -2.65 -7.97 4.21
N VAL A 15 -3.40 -7.28 3.36
CA VAL A 15 -4.08 -6.04 3.73
C VAL A 15 -5.49 -5.99 3.15
N LYS A 16 -6.36 -5.28 3.85
CA LYS A 16 -7.63 -4.83 3.30
C LYS A 16 -7.52 -3.36 2.89
N LEU A 17 -7.75 -3.10 1.61
CA LEU A 17 -7.82 -1.75 1.08
C LEU A 17 -9.21 -1.15 1.34
N THR A 18 -9.24 0.02 1.97
CA THR A 18 -10.42 0.87 2.18
C THR A 18 -10.13 2.30 1.73
N ASN A 19 -11.16 3.15 1.62
CA ASN A 19 -11.02 4.55 1.16
C ASN A 19 -10.16 4.69 -0.12
N PHE A 20 -10.46 3.87 -1.14
CA PHE A 20 -9.69 3.76 -2.37
C PHE A 20 -10.12 4.84 -3.36
N SER A 21 -9.15 5.57 -3.92
CA SER A 21 -9.31 6.60 -4.95
C SER A 21 -8.12 6.57 -5.91
N ASP A 22 -8.14 7.40 -6.96
CA ASP A 22 -7.05 7.47 -7.93
C ASP A 22 -5.72 7.94 -7.33
N ASP A 23 -5.72 8.69 -6.22
CA ASP A 23 -4.49 9.20 -5.58
C ASP A 23 -3.95 8.27 -4.48
N GLY A 24 -4.75 7.31 -3.99
CA GLY A 24 -4.32 6.47 -2.89
C GLY A 24 -5.44 5.68 -2.20
N CYS A 25 -5.06 5.04 -1.11
CA CYS A 25 -5.95 4.21 -0.30
C CYS A 25 -5.53 4.17 1.17
N ARG A 26 -6.44 3.67 2.02
CA ARG A 26 -6.14 3.21 3.37
C ARG A 26 -5.83 1.70 3.34
N LEU A 27 -4.78 1.31 4.05
CA LEU A 27 -4.40 -0.07 4.34
C LEU A 27 -4.90 -0.41 5.74
N GLU A 28 -5.61 -1.53 5.89
CA GLU A 28 -5.92 -2.17 7.17
C GLU A 28 -5.14 -3.48 7.25
N SER A 29 -4.34 -3.68 8.30
CA SER A 29 -3.48 -4.85 8.49
C SER A 29 -3.09 -5.00 9.96
N GLU A 30 -2.74 -6.21 10.38
CA GLU A 30 -2.11 -6.46 11.69
C GLU A 30 -0.62 -6.09 11.68
N ASP A 31 0.00 -6.04 10.51
CA ASP A 31 1.40 -5.63 10.36
C ASP A 31 1.55 -4.10 10.43
N ASP A 32 2.61 -3.65 11.08
CA ASP A 32 2.96 -2.24 11.14
C ASP A 32 3.60 -1.75 9.83
N PHE A 33 3.28 -0.50 9.45
CA PHE A 33 3.87 0.19 8.31
C PHE A 33 4.64 1.42 8.77
N LEU A 34 5.72 1.76 8.07
CA LEU A 34 6.54 2.93 8.39
C LEU A 34 6.14 4.11 7.51
N ILE A 35 6.04 5.30 8.09
CA ILE A 35 5.82 6.53 7.32
C ILE A 35 7.00 6.73 6.35
N GLY A 36 6.70 6.95 5.07
CA GLY A 36 7.68 7.09 4.00
C GLY A 36 8.06 5.77 3.32
N GLU A 37 7.65 4.62 3.87
CA GLU A 37 7.87 3.30 3.28
C GLU A 37 7.29 3.22 1.86
N ARG A 38 8.07 2.65 0.93
CA ARG A 38 7.63 2.39 -0.44
C ARG A 38 7.12 0.96 -0.55
N LEU A 39 5.92 0.83 -1.08
CA LEU A 39 5.17 -0.41 -1.16
C LEU A 39 4.86 -0.73 -2.61
N GLN A 40 4.75 -2.01 -2.92
CA GLN A 40 4.09 -2.49 -4.13
C GLN A 40 2.85 -3.27 -3.72
N ILE A 41 1.67 -2.75 -4.09
CA ILE A 41 0.38 -3.31 -3.67
C ILE A 41 -0.16 -4.14 -4.82
N ALA A 42 -0.23 -5.46 -4.64
CA ALA A 42 -0.86 -6.38 -5.56
C ALA A 42 -2.38 -6.43 -5.28
N ILE A 43 -3.15 -5.88 -6.22
CA ILE A 43 -4.60 -5.80 -6.16
C ILE A 43 -5.19 -6.83 -7.11
N PRO A 44 -5.99 -7.80 -6.61
CA PRO A 44 -6.61 -8.81 -7.46
C PRO A 44 -7.36 -8.19 -8.64
N ARG A 45 -7.05 -8.64 -9.86
CA ARG A 45 -7.65 -8.20 -11.14
C ARG A 45 -7.33 -6.75 -11.57
N MET A 46 -6.69 -5.92 -10.72
CA MET A 46 -6.24 -4.57 -11.09
C MET A 46 -4.73 -4.48 -11.34
N GLY A 47 -3.96 -5.51 -10.95
CA GLY A 47 -2.51 -5.54 -11.14
C GLY A 47 -1.76 -5.01 -9.92
N GLN A 48 -0.59 -4.40 -10.15
CA GLN A 48 0.25 -3.89 -9.08
C GLN A 48 0.38 -2.38 -9.17
N VAL A 49 0.30 -1.70 -8.03
CA VAL A 49 0.50 -0.25 -7.93
C VAL A 49 1.60 0.06 -6.93
N LYS A 50 2.51 0.97 -7.29
CA LYS A 50 3.52 1.50 -6.36
C LYS A 50 2.89 2.57 -5.49
N ALA A 51 3.20 2.55 -4.20
CA ALA A 51 2.67 3.51 -3.25
C ALA A 51 3.72 3.94 -2.22
N GLN A 52 3.50 5.08 -1.58
CA GLN A 52 4.26 5.50 -0.41
C GLN A 52 3.33 5.72 0.78
N VAL A 53 3.69 5.16 1.94
CA VAL A 53 2.98 5.41 3.20
C VAL A 53 3.14 6.88 3.59
N ARG A 54 2.02 7.57 3.84
CA ARG A 54 1.96 8.99 4.20
C ARG A 54 1.65 9.22 5.68
N TRP A 55 0.98 8.25 6.31
CA TRP A 55 0.74 8.21 7.75
C TRP A 55 0.55 6.75 8.18
N ALA A 56 0.82 6.44 9.44
CA ALA A 56 0.64 5.12 10.03
C ALA A 56 0.12 5.25 11.47
N LEU A 57 -0.81 4.38 11.83
CA LEU A 57 -1.37 4.18 13.16
C LEU A 57 -1.49 2.66 13.39
N ALA A 58 -1.60 2.23 14.65
CA ALA A 58 -1.80 0.81 14.93
C ALA A 58 -3.00 0.25 14.13
N GLY A 59 -2.76 -0.82 13.37
CA GLY A 59 -3.77 -1.48 12.54
C GLY A 59 -4.10 -0.79 11.21
N SER A 60 -3.51 0.38 10.90
CA SER A 60 -3.80 1.05 9.63
C SER A 60 -2.77 2.06 9.14
N ALA A 61 -2.71 2.22 7.83
CA ALA A 61 -1.85 3.21 7.20
C ALA A 61 -2.55 3.88 6.01
N GLY A 62 -2.15 5.10 5.67
CA GLY A 62 -2.56 5.75 4.44
C GLY A 62 -1.44 5.71 3.44
N ALA A 63 -1.72 5.25 2.22
CA ALA A 63 -0.76 5.16 1.14
C ALA A 63 -1.19 6.05 -0.03
N LYS A 64 -0.25 6.86 -0.54
CA LYS A 64 -0.41 7.63 -1.77
C LYS A 64 0.16 6.84 -2.93
N PHE A 65 -0.61 6.68 -4.01
CA PHE A 65 -0.12 6.03 -5.22
C PHE A 65 0.94 6.90 -5.89
N LEU A 66 1.99 6.23 -6.38
CA LEU A 66 3.08 6.87 -7.09
C LEU A 66 2.78 6.74 -8.58
N ALA A 67 2.68 7.87 -9.26
CA ALA A 67 2.71 7.87 -10.72
C ALA A 67 4.05 7.28 -11.16
N GLU A 68 4.02 6.25 -12.00
CA GLU A 68 5.22 5.88 -12.75
C GLU A 68 5.51 7.02 -13.71
N ARG A 69 6.54 7.82 -13.40
CA ARG A 69 7.19 8.63 -14.41
C ARG A 69 8.23 7.74 -15.05
N ASP A 70 7.90 7.20 -16.21
CA ASP A 70 8.92 6.76 -17.15
C ASP A 70 9.78 7.98 -17.48
N VAL A 71 11.04 7.94 -17.04
CA VAL A 71 12.09 8.88 -17.44
C VAL A 71 12.57 8.54 -18.84
#